data_AF-A0A2D7L8V7-F1
#
_entry.id   AF-A0A2D7L8V7-F1
#
_cell.length_a   1.000
_cell.length_b   1.000
_cell.length_c   1.000
_cell.angle_alpha   90.00
_cell.angle_beta   90.00
_cell.angle_gamma   90.00
#
_symmetry.space_group_name_H-M   'P 1'
#
loop_
_entity.id
_entity.type
_entity.pdbx_description
1 polymer ?
#
loop_
_entity_poly.entity_id
_entity_poly.type
_entity_poly.pdbx_seq_one_letter_code
_entity_poly.pdbx_strand_id
1 'polypeptide(L)'
;MNKNVFGEPLITCSTKPLTGYFRNGCCDTDNTDTGMHTVCIIVNQDFLSFSKAVGNDLSTPMPQYGFNGLKDGEKWCLCALRWKEALINKMAPKVILEATNEETLKVVNIEDLIMHSHKQLKQ
;
A
#
# COMPACT_ATOMS: atom_id res chain seq x y z
N MET A 1 -9.69 17.15 -1.56
CA MET A 1 -8.73 16.45 -2.43
C MET A 1 -7.75 15.74 -1.52
N ASN A 2 -7.54 14.44 -1.73
CA ASN A 2 -6.57 13.67 -0.94
C ASN A 2 -5.14 14.10 -1.31
N LYS A 3 -4.25 14.12 -0.32
CA LYS A 3 -2.85 14.52 -0.45
C LYS A 3 -1.92 13.37 -0.09
N ASN A 4 -0.70 13.40 -0.60
CA ASN A 4 0.35 12.46 -0.23
C ASN A 4 1.01 12.84 1.11
N VAL A 5 1.92 12.02 1.61
CA VAL A 5 2.62 12.25 2.89
C VAL A 5 3.46 13.53 2.97
N PHE A 6 3.67 14.22 1.85
CA PHE A 6 4.33 15.53 1.78
C PHE A 6 3.35 16.71 1.72
N GLY A 7 2.04 16.44 1.76
CA GLY A 7 0.99 17.45 1.64
C GLY A 7 0.72 17.90 0.19
N GLU A 8 1.31 17.23 -0.80
CA GLU A 8 1.15 17.49 -2.23
C GLU A 8 0.00 16.66 -2.83
N PRO A 9 -0.47 16.93 -4.06
CA PRO A 9 -1.49 16.10 -4.72
C PRO A 9 -1.08 14.62 -4.77
N LEU A 10 -2.01 13.75 -4.37
CA LEU A 10 -1.81 12.30 -4.39
C LEU A 10 -1.72 11.77 -5.83
N ILE A 11 -0.67 11.02 -6.17
CA ILE A 11 -0.53 10.40 -7.49
C ILE A 11 -1.15 9.00 -7.53
N THR A 12 -1.40 8.49 -8.74
CA THR A 12 -1.86 7.12 -8.96
C THR A 12 -0.85 6.10 -8.44
N CYS A 13 -1.32 5.13 -7.66
CA CYS A 13 -0.52 3.98 -7.21
C CYS A 13 -0.40 2.92 -8.31
N SER A 14 -1.54 2.41 -8.80
CA SER A 14 -1.59 1.37 -9.84
C SER A 14 -2.89 1.35 -10.62
N THR A 15 -2.83 1.14 -11.92
CA THR A 15 -4.01 0.83 -12.76
C THR A 15 -4.04 -0.62 -13.24
N LYS A 16 -2.92 -1.35 -13.10
CA LYS A 16 -2.76 -2.75 -13.48
C LYS A 16 -1.75 -3.45 -12.54
N PRO A 17 -2.22 -4.21 -11.54
CA PRO A 17 -3.62 -4.43 -11.19
C PRO A 17 -4.29 -3.14 -10.68
N LEU A 18 -5.61 -3.01 -10.88
CA LEU A 18 -6.38 -1.86 -10.40
C LEU A 18 -6.50 -1.93 -8.88
N THR A 19 -6.01 -0.89 -8.20
CA THR A 19 -5.94 -0.80 -6.74
C THR A 19 -6.85 0.30 -6.20
N GLY A 20 -6.76 0.54 -4.89
CA GLY A 20 -7.47 1.58 -4.17
C GLY A 20 -8.78 1.06 -3.58
N TYR A 21 -9.18 1.61 -2.43
CA TYR A 21 -10.46 1.27 -1.80
C TYR A 21 -11.63 1.53 -2.75
N PHE A 22 -11.61 2.69 -3.43
CA PHE A 22 -12.59 3.05 -4.46
C PHE A 22 -12.36 2.41 -5.84
N ARG A 23 -11.34 1.56 -5.99
CA ARG A 23 -10.95 0.94 -7.27
C ARG A 23 -10.72 1.96 -8.41
N ASN A 24 -10.10 3.09 -8.10
CA ASN A 24 -9.72 4.15 -9.04
C ASN A 24 -8.21 4.20 -9.32
N GLY A 25 -7.43 3.32 -8.70
CA GLY A 25 -5.97 3.22 -8.82
C GLY A 25 -5.17 4.12 -7.87
N CYS A 26 -5.83 4.91 -7.02
CA CYS A 26 -5.20 5.78 -6.02
C CYS A 26 -5.42 5.21 -4.61
N CYS A 27 -4.52 5.57 -3.68
CA CYS A 27 -4.69 5.24 -2.26
C CYS A 27 -5.42 6.36 -1.52
N ASP A 28 -6.42 6.94 -2.19
CA ASP A 28 -7.32 7.91 -1.58
C ASP A 28 -8.34 7.21 -0.68
N THR A 29 -8.80 7.94 0.33
CA THR A 29 -9.64 7.40 1.41
C THR A 29 -10.71 8.41 1.78
N ASP A 30 -11.71 7.94 2.53
CA ASP A 30 -12.65 8.76 3.29
C ASP A 30 -12.99 8.05 4.63
N ASN A 31 -14.00 8.54 5.34
CA ASN A 31 -14.40 7.98 6.64
C ASN A 31 -15.06 6.59 6.55
N THR A 32 -15.38 6.09 5.35
CA THR A 32 -15.96 4.76 5.13
C THR A 32 -14.91 3.66 5.01
N ASP A 33 -13.67 4.01 4.63
CA ASP A 33 -12.55 3.07 4.58
C ASP A 33 -11.95 2.84 5.97
N THR A 34 -12.63 2.01 6.76
CA THR A 34 -12.18 1.59 8.09
C THR A 34 -10.82 0.87 8.08
N GLY A 35 -10.40 0.33 6.92
CA GLY A 35 -9.11 -0.33 6.76
C GLY A 35 -7.94 0.62 6.54
N MET A 36 -8.22 1.89 6.17
CA MET A 36 -7.22 2.88 5.79
C MET A 36 -6.27 2.35 4.72
N HIS A 37 -6.77 2.03 3.52
CA HIS A 37 -6.00 1.58 2.36
C HIS A 37 -5.17 2.72 1.74
N THR A 38 -4.33 3.34 2.56
CA THR A 38 -3.66 4.62 2.29
C THR A 38 -2.19 4.46 1.93
N VAL A 39 -1.61 3.26 2.04
CA VAL A 39 -0.19 3.01 1.77
C VAL A 39 0.02 2.39 0.39
N CYS A 40 0.63 3.12 -0.54
CA CYS A 40 1.01 2.54 -1.83
C CYS A 40 2.30 1.75 -1.69
N ILE A 41 2.20 0.43 -1.77
CA ILE A 41 3.31 -0.50 -1.65
C ILE A 41 3.72 -1.08 -3.01
N ILE A 42 4.96 -1.53 -3.11
CA ILE A 42 5.41 -2.49 -4.12
C ILE A 42 5.57 -3.82 -3.39
N VAL A 43 4.71 -4.78 -3.68
CA VAL A 43 4.75 -6.07 -2.99
C VAL A 43 6.00 -6.85 -3.39
N ASN A 44 6.51 -7.65 -2.46
CA ASN A 44 7.51 -8.66 -2.75
C ASN A 44 7.07 -10.02 -2.17
N GLN A 45 7.74 -11.09 -2.57
CA GLN A 45 7.38 -12.45 -2.16
C GLN A 45 7.44 -12.67 -0.64
N ASP A 46 8.41 -12.04 0.04
CA ASP A 46 8.57 -12.12 1.50
C ASP A 46 7.37 -11.50 2.22
N PHE A 47 6.97 -10.29 1.82
CA PHE A 47 5.78 -9.62 2.34
C PHE A 47 4.50 -10.40 2.05
N LEU A 48 4.31 -10.92 0.82
CA LEU A 48 3.11 -11.69 0.48
C LEU A 48 2.99 -12.96 1.35
N SER A 49 4.10 -13.65 1.57
CA SER A 49 4.15 -14.85 2.42
C SER A 49 3.84 -14.51 3.88
N PHE A 50 4.45 -13.45 4.41
CA PHE A 50 4.15 -12.93 5.75
C PHE A 50 2.69 -12.51 5.90
N SER A 51 2.20 -11.67 4.99
CA SER A 51 0.85 -11.11 5.01
C SER A 51 -0.20 -12.23 5.02
N LYS A 52 -0.01 -13.27 4.20
CA LYS A 52 -0.85 -14.46 4.21
C LYS A 52 -0.82 -15.19 5.56
N ALA A 53 0.36 -15.38 6.14
CA ALA A 53 0.53 -16.07 7.42
C ALA A 53 -0.15 -15.33 8.60
N VAL A 54 -0.25 -14.00 8.54
CA VAL A 54 -0.95 -13.17 9.56
C VAL A 54 -2.41 -12.83 9.19
N GLY A 55 -3.00 -13.61 8.27
CA GLY A 55 -4.43 -13.55 7.95
C GLY A 55 -4.83 -12.44 6.98
N ASN A 56 -3.90 -11.89 6.21
CA ASN A 56 -4.14 -10.95 5.12
C ASN A 56 -3.61 -11.52 3.79
N ASP A 57 -4.31 -12.51 3.24
CA ASP A 57 -3.89 -13.16 2.00
C ASP A 57 -4.13 -12.26 0.78
N LEU A 58 -3.06 -11.67 0.28
CA LEU A 58 -3.06 -10.85 -0.94
C LEU A 58 -2.54 -11.62 -2.15
N SER A 59 -2.27 -12.93 -2.03
CA SER A 59 -1.66 -13.75 -3.08
C SER A 59 -2.66 -14.68 -3.77
N THR A 60 -3.67 -15.15 -3.04
CA THR A 60 -4.68 -16.06 -3.59
C THR A 60 -5.74 -15.28 -4.39
N PRO A 61 -6.03 -15.67 -5.64
CA PRO A 61 -7.10 -15.06 -6.42
C PRO A 61 -8.47 -15.20 -5.74
N MET A 62 -9.26 -14.13 -5.76
CA MET A 62 -10.67 -14.09 -5.36
C MET A 62 -11.52 -13.53 -6.51
N PRO A 63 -11.88 -14.36 -7.52
CA PRO A 63 -12.63 -13.93 -8.70
C PRO A 63 -13.95 -13.25 -8.38
N GLN A 64 -14.62 -13.65 -7.29
CA GLN A 64 -15.87 -13.06 -6.82
C GLN A 64 -15.74 -11.57 -6.45
N TYR A 65 -14.51 -11.08 -6.19
CA TYR A 65 -14.19 -9.68 -5.92
C TYR A 65 -13.39 -9.03 -7.05
N GLY A 66 -13.23 -9.70 -8.19
CA GLY A 66 -12.39 -9.23 -9.29
C GLY A 66 -10.90 -9.11 -8.93
N PHE A 67 -10.44 -9.85 -7.92
CA PHE A 67 -9.07 -9.81 -7.44
C PHE A 67 -8.30 -11.04 -7.91
N ASN A 68 -7.23 -10.85 -8.67
CA ASN A 68 -6.46 -11.96 -9.26
C ASN A 68 -5.34 -12.49 -8.36
N GLY A 69 -5.18 -11.94 -7.15
CA GLY A 69 -3.98 -12.14 -6.34
C GLY A 69 -2.80 -11.32 -6.86
N LEU A 70 -2.00 -10.79 -5.94
CA LEU A 70 -0.83 -9.99 -6.24
C LEU A 70 0.40 -10.86 -6.49
N LYS A 71 1.29 -10.33 -7.32
CA LYS A 71 2.60 -10.91 -7.64
C LYS A 71 3.72 -9.95 -7.29
N ASP A 72 4.91 -10.50 -7.04
CA ASP A 72 6.13 -9.74 -6.79
C ASP A 72 6.31 -8.59 -7.81
N GLY A 73 6.59 -7.39 -7.31
CA GLY A 73 6.74 -6.16 -8.09
C GLY A 73 5.44 -5.40 -8.39
N GLU A 74 4.27 -5.98 -8.16
CA GLU A 74 3.00 -5.28 -8.34
C GLU A 74 2.76 -4.22 -7.26
N LYS A 75 1.98 -3.20 -7.61
CA LYS A 75 1.65 -2.09 -6.73
C LYS A 75 0.25 -2.24 -6.16
N TRP A 76 0.10 -1.93 -4.88
CA TRP A 76 -1.19 -2.06 -4.19
C TRP A 76 -1.36 -1.02 -3.09
N CYS A 77 -2.61 -0.67 -2.79
CA CYS A 77 -2.98 0.20 -1.68
C CYS A 77 -3.29 -0.70 -0.48
N LEU A 78 -2.34 -0.77 0.44
CA LEU A 78 -2.41 -1.59 1.64
C LEU A 78 -3.01 -0.78 2.80
N CYS A 79 -3.75 -1.46 3.67
CA CYS A 79 -4.16 -0.94 4.97
C CYS A 79 -2.95 -0.45 5.77
N ALA A 80 -2.98 0.78 6.28
CA ALA A 80 -1.87 1.37 7.03
C ALA A 80 -1.45 0.53 8.25
N LEU A 81 -2.42 -0.07 8.95
CA LEU A 81 -2.14 -0.96 10.08
C LEU A 81 -1.49 -2.28 9.66
N ARG A 82 -1.80 -2.80 8.46
CA ARG A 82 -1.11 -3.99 7.91
C ARG A 82 0.31 -3.68 7.49
N TRP A 83 0.56 -2.47 6.96
CA TRP A 83 1.93 -2.03 6.68
C TRP A 83 2.73 -1.90 7.98
N LYS A 84 2.14 -1.30 9.03
CA LYS A 84 2.76 -1.19 10.36
C LYS A 84 3.06 -2.54 11.00
N GLU A 85 2.13 -3.50 10.90
CA GLU A 85 2.34 -4.88 11.36
C GLU A 85 3.54 -5.51 10.65
N ALA A 86 3.66 -5.34 9.33
CA ALA A 86 4.80 -5.82 8.56
C ALA A 86 6.11 -5.12 8.99
N LEU A 87 6.09 -3.81 9.26
CA LEU A 87 7.26 -3.07 9.75
C LEU A 87 7.79 -3.64 11.07
N ILE A 88 6.90 -3.85 12.05
CA ILE A 88 7.27 -4.39 13.37
C ILE A 88 7.90 -5.78 13.24
N ASN A 89 7.44 -6.57 12.27
CA ASN A 89 7.96 -7.90 11.98
C ASN A 89 9.14 -7.92 10.99
N LYS A 90 9.67 -6.75 10.59
CA LYS A 90 10.77 -6.61 9.62
C LYS A 90 10.46 -7.17 8.23
N MET A 91 9.18 -7.19 7.86
CA MET A 91 8.65 -7.68 6.58
C MET A 91 7.98 -6.56 5.77
N ALA A 92 8.20 -5.29 6.11
CA ALA A 92 7.57 -4.16 5.43
C ALA A 92 7.98 -4.09 3.95
N PRO A 93 7.02 -4.04 3.01
CA PRO A 93 7.30 -3.85 1.60
C PRO A 93 7.73 -2.41 1.32
N LYS A 94 8.34 -2.19 0.15
CA LYS A 94 8.74 -0.84 -0.30
C LYS A 94 7.51 0.05 -0.52
N VAL A 95 7.66 1.35 -0.27
CA VAL A 95 6.58 2.34 -0.35
C VAL A 95 6.85 3.36 -1.44
N ILE A 96 5.81 3.77 -2.18
CA ILE A 96 5.84 4.94 -3.07
C ILE A 96 5.21 6.11 -2.30
N LEU A 97 6.05 7.05 -1.86
CA LEU A 97 5.64 8.11 -0.93
C LEU A 97 4.64 9.07 -1.56
N GLU A 98 4.86 9.45 -2.82
CA GLU A 98 4.01 10.38 -3.58
C GLU A 98 2.61 9.80 -3.85
N ALA A 99 2.46 8.47 -3.78
CA ALA A 99 1.20 7.74 -3.93
C ALA A 99 0.63 7.23 -2.59
N THR A 100 1.28 7.55 -1.47
CA THR A 100 0.83 7.20 -0.11
C THR A 100 0.15 8.40 0.52
N ASN A 101 -1.06 8.21 0.99
CA ASN A 101 -1.91 9.29 1.50
C ASN A 101 -1.48 9.76 2.89
N GLU A 102 -1.57 11.07 3.15
CA GLU A 102 -1.20 11.73 4.41
C GLU A 102 -1.90 11.15 5.64
N GLU A 103 -3.10 10.60 5.46
CA GLU A 103 -3.85 9.91 6.52
C GLU A 103 -3.07 8.73 7.15
N THR A 104 -2.13 8.14 6.40
CA THR A 104 -1.18 7.12 6.90
C THR A 104 -0.39 7.63 8.11
N LEU A 105 -0.06 8.93 8.15
CA LEU A 105 0.76 9.54 9.19
C LEU A 105 0.09 9.56 10.56
N LYS A 106 -1.23 9.30 10.64
CA LYS A 106 -1.94 9.12 11.91
C LYS A 106 -1.52 7.85 12.65
N VAL A 107 -0.95 6.87 11.95
CA VAL A 107 -0.62 5.56 12.52
C VAL A 107 0.82 5.09 12.27
N VAL A 108 1.49 5.62 11.25
CA VAL A 108 2.87 5.26 10.87
C VAL A 108 3.73 6.53 10.79
N ASN A 109 4.94 6.49 11.35
CA ASN A 109 5.87 7.62 11.30
C ASN A 109 6.43 7.84 9.89
N ILE A 110 6.64 9.10 9.52
CA ILE A 110 7.17 9.43 8.19
C ILE A 110 8.58 8.89 7.97
N GLU A 111 9.40 8.81 9.01
CA GLU A 111 10.77 8.29 8.95
C GLU A 111 10.79 6.81 8.55
N ASP A 112 9.85 6.02 9.07
CA ASP A 112 9.72 4.60 8.73
C ASP A 112 9.34 4.43 7.26
N LEU A 113 8.41 5.27 6.76
CA LEU A 113 8.03 5.29 5.35
C LEU A 113 9.21 5.68 4.45
N ILE A 114 9.97 6.72 4.82
CA ILE A 114 11.15 7.18 4.09
C ILE A 114 12.23 6.09 4.03
N MET A 115 12.48 5.39 5.14
CA MET A 115 13.45 4.29 5.19
C MET A 115 13.07 3.13 4.24
N HIS A 116 11.78 2.93 4.02
CA HIS A 116 11.24 1.91 3.12
C HIS A 116 10.87 2.45 1.74
N SER A 117 11.21 3.70 1.44
CA SER A 117 10.89 4.30 0.13
C SER A 117 11.49 3.52 -1.04
N HIS A 118 10.70 3.35 -2.08
CA HIS A 118 11.17 2.92 -3.37
C HIS A 118 11.78 4.12 -4.09
N LYS A 119 13.10 4.22 -4.08
CA LYS A 119 13.82 5.20 -4.89
C LYS A 119 13.90 4.67 -6.31
N GLN A 120 13.12 5.23 -7.24
CA GLN A 120 13.46 5.09 -8.65
C GLN A 120 14.75 5.87 -8.88
N LEU A 121 15.86 5.16 -9.08
CA LEU A 121 17.05 5.76 -9.65
C LEU A 121 16.64 6.24 -11.05
N LYS A 122 16.54 7.57 -11.23
CA LYS A 122 16.48 8.15 -12.57
C LYS A 122 17.74 7.68 -13.30
N GLN A 123 17.57 6.85 -14.32
CA GLN A 123 18.59 6.66 -15.36
C GLN A 123 18.65 7.92 -16.21
#